data_AF-A0A841Z233-F1
#
_entry.id   AF-A0A841Z233-F1
#
_cell.length_a   1.000
_cell.length_b   1.000
_cell.length_c   1.000
_cell.angle_alpha   90.00
_cell.angle_beta   90.00
_cell.angle_gamma   90.00
#
_symmetry.space_group_name_H-M   'P 1'
#
loop_
_entity.id
_entity.type
_entity.pdbx_description
1 polymer ?
#
loop_
_entity_poly.entity_id
_entity_poly.type
_entity_poly.pdbx_seq_one_letter_code
_entity_poly.pdbx_strand_id
1 'polypeptide(L)'
;MSMDATNIFLIIMIVGAFLFSIYDGVILHFWKGKTVLSVPLRSRGKWDGYIFVGLIAMLFISNAFLRHGPTSTSVLLAILGILFFYICFIRKGRVIFKEHGFFYALLFFEYKKMERINLSEDGVLVIETGRQRLLLFVRNEEDLEQMLKVFTEKG
;
A
#
# COMPACT_ATOMS: atom_id res chain seq x y z
N MET A 1 -24.21 -10.34 22.84
CA MET A 1 -23.74 -9.86 21.52
C MET A 1 -24.17 -10.93 20.52
N SER A 2 -25.27 -10.71 19.77
CA SER A 2 -25.68 -11.71 18.76
C SER A 2 -24.66 -11.67 17.62
N MET A 3 -23.91 -12.76 17.43
CA MET A 3 -22.91 -12.86 16.38
C MET A 3 -23.60 -13.23 15.07
N ASP A 4 -24.19 -12.22 14.41
CA ASP A 4 -24.64 -12.35 13.03
C ASP A 4 -23.47 -12.61 12.09
N ALA A 5 -23.70 -13.37 11.02
CA ALA A 5 -22.68 -13.67 10.01
C ALA A 5 -22.00 -12.40 9.46
N THR A 6 -22.76 -11.31 9.34
CA THR A 6 -22.26 -9.98 8.95
C THR A 6 -21.21 -9.44 9.93
N ASN A 7 -21.44 -9.57 11.24
CA ASN A 7 -20.50 -9.09 12.25
C ASN A 7 -19.19 -9.88 12.21
N ILE A 8 -19.27 -11.20 12.02
CA ILE A 8 -18.08 -12.06 11.86
C ILE A 8 -17.28 -11.63 10.62
N PHE A 9 -17.95 -11.43 9.48
CA PHE A 9 -17.31 -10.97 8.26
C PHE A 9 -16.62 -9.61 8.43
N LEU A 10 -17.29 -8.65 9.07
CA LEU A 10 -16.71 -7.34 9.36
C LEU A 10 -15.49 -7.44 10.28
N ILE A 11 -15.52 -8.30 11.31
CA ILE A 11 -14.35 -8.52 12.19
C ILE A 11 -13.17 -9.06 11.40
N ILE A 12 -13.40 -10.06 10.53
CA ILE A 12 -12.32 -10.63 9.69
C ILE A 12 -11.71 -9.55 8.79
N MET A 13 -12.54 -8.71 8.16
CA MET A 13 -12.05 -7.59 7.34
C MET A 13 -11.24 -6.57 8.16
N ILE A 14 -11.70 -6.22 9.35
CA ILE A 14 -11.00 -5.29 10.25
C ILE A 14 -9.63 -5.87 10.64
N VAL A 15 -9.59 -7.14 11.06
CA VAL A 15 -8.34 -7.82 11.44
C VAL A 15 -7.38 -7.89 10.25
N GLY A 16 -7.87 -8.24 9.06
CA GLY A 16 -7.05 -8.25 7.84
C GLY A 16 -6.49 -6.87 7.49
N ALA A 17 -7.31 -5.82 7.54
CA ALA A 17 -6.88 -4.45 7.30
C ALA A 17 -5.84 -3.96 8.33
N PHE A 18 -6.03 -4.35 9.60
CA PHE A 18 -5.12 -4.02 10.68
C PHE A 18 -3.76 -4.72 10.53
N LEU A 19 -3.77 -6.03 10.27
CA LEU A 19 -2.56 -6.80 9.97
C LEU A 19 -1.82 -6.23 8.76
N PHE A 20 -2.55 -5.86 7.71
CA PHE A 20 -1.98 -5.20 6.53
C PHE A 20 -1.29 -3.87 6.88
N SER A 21 -1.95 -3.03 7.70
CA SER A 21 -1.37 -1.76 8.16
C SER A 21 -0.11 -1.95 9.00
N ILE A 22 -0.07 -2.97 9.86
CA ILE A 22 1.13 -3.33 10.64
C ILE A 22 2.23 -3.85 9.72
N TYR A 23 1.88 -4.68 8.74
CA TYR A 23 2.84 -5.24 7.80
C TYR A 23 3.55 -4.15 6.99
N ASP A 24 2.78 -3.18 6.47
CA ASP A 24 3.30 -2.05 5.71
C ASP A 24 4.18 -1.12 6.58
N GLY A 25 3.71 -0.79 7.79
CA GLY A 25 4.39 0.19 8.65
C GLY A 25 5.60 -0.33 9.43
N VAL A 26 5.55 -1.59 9.87
CA VAL A 26 6.55 -2.15 10.80
C VAL A 26 7.33 -3.27 10.13
N ILE A 27 6.64 -4.27 9.58
CA ILE A 27 7.32 -5.47 9.05
C ILE A 27 8.19 -5.10 7.86
N LEU A 28 7.71 -4.28 6.91
CA LEU A 28 8.53 -3.85 5.77
C LEU A 28 9.80 -3.09 6.19
N HIS A 29 9.75 -2.38 7.33
CA HIS A 29 10.91 -1.64 7.81
C HIS A 29 11.94 -2.57 8.46
N PHE A 30 11.50 -3.59 9.19
CA PHE A 30 12.38 -4.57 9.86
C PHE A 30 12.79 -5.77 9.00
N TRP A 31 12.02 -6.12 7.96
CA TRP A 31 12.32 -7.26 7.10
C TRP A 31 13.49 -6.97 6.15
N LYS A 32 14.40 -7.95 6.07
CA LYS A 32 15.56 -7.98 5.16
C LYS A 32 16.53 -6.80 5.29
N GLY A 33 16.91 -6.47 6.52
CA GLY A 33 18.12 -5.69 6.81
C GLY A 33 17.93 -4.17 6.82
N LYS A 34 19.05 -3.43 6.81
CA LYS A 34 19.04 -1.97 6.93
C LYS A 34 18.46 -1.29 5.70
N THR A 35 17.63 -0.29 5.95
CA THR A 35 16.99 0.57 4.95
C THR A 35 18.04 1.53 4.40
N VAL A 36 18.39 1.40 3.12
CA VAL A 36 19.41 2.25 2.47
C VAL A 36 18.75 3.53 1.96
N LEU A 37 17.59 3.41 1.32
CA LEU A 37 16.86 4.54 0.77
C LEU A 37 15.35 4.23 0.75
N SER A 38 14.51 5.20 1.09
CA SER A 38 13.05 5.06 1.00
C SER A 38 12.47 6.20 0.17
N VAL A 39 12.00 5.89 -1.04
CA VAL A 39 11.47 6.90 -1.97
C VAL A 39 9.95 6.78 -2.06
N PRO A 40 9.19 7.87 -1.84
CA PRO A 40 7.75 7.87 -2.04
C PRO A 40 7.40 7.80 -3.53
N LEU A 41 6.65 6.78 -3.94
CA LEU A 41 6.15 6.64 -5.30
C LEU A 41 4.99 7.60 -5.58
N ARG A 42 4.87 8.02 -6.84
CA ARG A 42 3.67 8.70 -7.32
C ARG A 42 2.47 7.75 -7.31
N SER A 43 1.57 7.93 -6.35
CA SER A 43 0.29 7.20 -6.29
C SER A 43 -0.55 7.54 -7.53
N ARG A 44 -0.69 6.60 -8.47
CA ARG A 44 -1.69 6.63 -9.54
C ARG A 44 -2.92 5.82 -9.09
N GLY A 45 -4.12 6.34 -9.37
CA GLY A 45 -5.37 5.59 -9.17
C GLY A 45 -6.03 5.70 -7.80
N LYS A 46 -6.04 6.87 -7.15
CA LYS A 46 -6.76 7.05 -5.87
C LYS A 46 -8.29 6.94 -5.98
N TRP A 47 -8.84 7.06 -7.19
CA TRP A 47 -10.28 7.03 -7.47
C TRP A 47 -10.99 5.81 -6.90
N ASP A 48 -10.37 4.63 -7.01
CA ASP A 48 -10.92 3.39 -6.46
C ASP A 48 -11.06 3.45 -4.93
N GLY A 49 -10.06 4.05 -4.25
CA GLY A 49 -10.11 4.28 -2.81
C GLY A 49 -11.25 5.20 -2.36
N TYR A 50 -11.56 6.26 -3.13
CA TYR A 50 -12.69 7.13 -2.85
C TYR A 50 -14.03 6.38 -2.97
N ILE A 51 -14.18 5.55 -4.01
CA ILE A 51 -15.39 4.75 -4.23
C ILE A 51 -15.58 3.77 -3.06
N PHE A 52 -14.51 3.09 -2.65
CA PHE A 52 -14.58 2.11 -1.57
C PHE A 52 -14.94 2.75 -0.22
N VAL A 53 -14.33 3.89 0.13
CA VAL A 53 -14.70 4.63 1.35
C VAL A 53 -16.13 5.16 1.27
N GLY A 54 -16.55 5.67 0.11
CA GLY A 54 -17.94 6.10 -0.13
C GLY A 54 -18.94 4.97 0.08
N LEU A 55 -18.63 3.76 -0.40
CA LEU A 55 -19.47 2.57 -0.21
C LEU A 55 -19.60 2.18 1.26
N ILE A 56 -18.50 2.18 2.03
CA ILE A 56 -18.53 1.89 3.47
C ILE A 56 -19.37 2.95 4.22
N ALA A 57 -19.19 4.22 3.89
CA ALA A 57 -19.97 5.31 4.49
C ALA A 57 -21.46 5.16 4.17
N MET A 58 -21.81 4.81 2.93
CA MET A 58 -23.20 4.55 2.53
C MET A 58 -23.80 3.37 3.29
N LEU A 59 -23.06 2.27 3.45
CA LEU A 59 -23.49 1.12 4.24
C LEU A 59 -23.69 1.48 5.72
N PHE A 60 -22.80 2.29 6.29
CA PHE A 60 -22.93 2.80 7.65
C PHE A 60 -24.21 3.63 7.81
N ILE A 61 -24.46 4.60 6.92
CA ILE A 61 -25.64 5.46 6.98
C ILE A 61 -26.91 4.62 6.83
N SER A 62 -26.94 3.69 5.89
CA SER A 62 -28.09 2.81 5.66
C SER A 62 -28.39 1.94 6.88
N ASN A 63 -27.37 1.34 7.49
CA ASN A 63 -27.55 0.49 8.66
C ASN A 63 -27.96 1.30 9.90
N ALA A 64 -27.34 2.47 10.13
CA ALA A 64 -27.57 3.27 11.33
C ALA A 64 -28.89 4.07 11.30
N PHE A 65 -29.20 4.72 10.18
CA PHE A 65 -30.29 5.70 10.10
C PHE A 65 -31.53 5.19 9.36
N LEU A 66 -31.36 4.38 8.32
CA LEU A 66 -32.50 3.94 7.48
C LEU A 66 -33.15 2.65 7.98
N ARG A 67 -32.33 1.68 8.40
CA ARG A 67 -32.79 0.34 8.78
C ARG A 67 -32.89 0.13 10.28
N HIS A 68 -32.46 1.10 11.10
CA HIS A 68 -32.29 0.95 12.55
C HIS A 68 -31.67 -0.41 12.91
N GLY A 69 -30.63 -0.79 12.17
CA GLY A 69 -29.97 -2.07 12.31
C GLY A 69 -29.21 -2.17 13.64
N PRO A 70 -28.68 -3.36 13.97
CA PRO A 70 -27.96 -3.57 15.22
C PRO A 70 -26.83 -2.55 15.39
N THR A 71 -26.76 -1.93 16.57
CA THR A 71 -25.74 -0.93 16.90
C THR A 71 -24.33 -1.50 16.76
N SER A 72 -24.14 -2.81 17.02
CA SER A 72 -22.87 -3.51 16.83
C SER A 72 -22.36 -3.38 15.39
N THR A 73 -23.21 -3.61 14.40
CA THR A 73 -22.83 -3.59 12.98
C THR A 73 -22.41 -2.19 12.55
N SER A 74 -23.10 -1.16 13.04
CA SER A 74 -22.75 0.24 12.77
C SER A 74 -21.39 0.60 13.36
N VAL A 75 -21.08 0.17 14.58
CA VAL A 75 -19.77 0.41 15.21
C VAL A 75 -18.65 -0.28 14.41
N LEU A 76 -18.84 -1.53 13.99
CA LEU A 76 -17.86 -2.25 13.17
C LEU A 76 -17.64 -1.58 11.80
N LEU A 77 -18.72 -1.14 11.14
CA LEU A 77 -18.63 -0.38 9.89
C LEU A 77 -17.89 0.95 10.06
N ALA A 78 -18.10 1.66 11.17
CA ALA A 78 -17.39 2.89 11.47
C ALA A 78 -15.87 2.65 11.66
N ILE A 79 -15.51 1.62 12.44
CA ILE A 79 -14.10 1.23 12.64
C ILE A 79 -13.45 0.86 11.30
N LEU A 80 -14.12 0.04 10.50
CA LEU A 80 -13.65 -0.37 9.18
C LEU A 80 -13.48 0.85 8.25
N GLY A 81 -14.43 1.78 8.26
CA GLY A 81 -14.37 3.01 7.48
C GLY A 81 -13.17 3.88 7.84
N ILE A 82 -12.88 4.05 9.14
CA ILE A 82 -11.70 4.79 9.61
C ILE A 82 -10.40 4.11 9.17
N LEU A 83 -10.30 2.79 9.29
CA LEU A 83 -9.13 2.03 8.85
C LEU A 83 -8.90 2.15 7.35
N PHE A 84 -9.95 1.98 6.54
CA PHE A 84 -9.83 2.13 5.08
C PHE A 84 -9.54 3.57 4.65
N PHE A 85 -10.11 4.55 5.35
CA PHE A 85 -9.75 5.95 5.13
C PHE A 85 -8.25 6.17 5.36
N TYR A 86 -7.69 5.64 6.46
CA TYR A 86 -6.26 5.68 6.70
C TYR A 86 -5.45 5.00 5.58
N ILE A 87 -5.82 3.77 5.20
CA ILE A 87 -5.11 2.99 4.19
C ILE A 87 -5.17 3.64 2.79
N CYS A 88 -6.28 4.26 2.41
CA CYS A 88 -6.45 4.84 1.07
C CYS A 88 -5.88 6.26 0.96
N PHE A 89 -6.03 7.08 2.02
CA PHE A 89 -5.70 8.51 1.95
C PHE A 89 -4.36 8.85 2.57
N ILE A 90 -4.05 8.25 3.72
CA ILE A 90 -2.85 8.58 4.50
C ILE A 90 -1.68 7.71 4.05
N ARG A 91 -1.90 6.43 3.74
CA ARG A 91 -0.86 5.55 3.21
C ARG A 91 -0.43 6.02 1.82
N LYS A 92 0.87 6.23 1.66
CA LYS A 92 1.49 6.48 0.35
C LYS A 92 2.30 5.26 -0.03
N GLY A 93 2.21 4.85 -1.30
CA GLY A 93 3.13 3.84 -1.84
C GLY A 93 4.57 4.36 -1.71
N ARG A 94 5.45 3.55 -1.15
CA ARG A 94 6.88 3.85 -1.05
C ARG A 94 7.67 2.65 -1.59
N VAL A 95 8.80 2.93 -2.22
CA VAL A 95 9.82 1.91 -2.48
C VAL A 95 10.84 1.98 -1.39
N ILE A 96 11.15 0.82 -0.83
CA ILE A 96 12.17 0.69 0.20
C ILE A 96 13.34 -0.08 -0.38
N PHE A 97 14.45 0.61 -0.62
CA PHE A 97 15.71 0.00 -1.00
C PHE A 97 16.43 -0.56 0.23
N LYS A 98 16.86 -1.81 0.14
CA LYS A 98 17.63 -2.57 1.13
C LYS A 98 18.98 -2.95 0.50
N GLU A 99 19.89 -3.50 1.29
CA GLU A 99 21.25 -3.81 0.82
C GLU A 99 21.32 -4.86 -0.30
N HIS A 100 20.39 -5.82 -0.32
CA HIS A 100 20.40 -6.93 -1.28
C HIS A 100 19.23 -6.90 -2.28
N GLY A 101 18.40 -5.86 -2.24
CA GLY A 101 17.22 -5.73 -3.09
C GLY A 101 16.33 -4.57 -2.67
N PHE A 102 15.13 -4.48 -3.25
CA PHE A 102 14.15 -3.47 -2.87
C PHE A 102 12.76 -4.05 -2.68
N PHE A 103 11.96 -3.40 -1.85
CA PHE A 103 10.53 -3.67 -1.72
C PHE A 103 9.72 -2.71 -2.61
N TYR A 104 8.91 -3.29 -3.49
CA TYR A 104 7.93 -2.57 -4.29
C TYR A 104 6.57 -3.26 -4.14
N ALA A 105 5.53 -2.48 -3.81
CA ALA A 105 4.16 -2.99 -3.66
C ALA A 105 4.07 -4.26 -2.78
N LEU A 106 4.77 -4.28 -1.64
CA LEU A 106 4.87 -5.40 -0.68
C LEU A 106 5.69 -6.62 -1.14
N LEU A 107 6.20 -6.62 -2.38
CA LEU A 107 7.03 -7.68 -2.94
C LEU A 107 8.51 -7.31 -2.87
N PHE A 108 9.35 -8.29 -2.53
CA PHE A 108 10.80 -8.11 -2.50
C PHE A 108 11.44 -8.55 -3.82
N PHE A 109 12.25 -7.67 -4.39
CA PHE A 109 13.01 -7.91 -5.62
C PHE A 109 14.51 -7.83 -5.34
N GLU A 110 15.26 -8.86 -5.70
CA GLU A 110 16.72 -8.94 -5.53
C GLU A 110 17.45 -8.29 -6.72
N TYR A 111 18.51 -7.51 -6.45
CA TYR A 111 19.30 -6.85 -7.49
C TYR A 111 19.87 -7.84 -8.52
N LYS A 112 20.28 -9.03 -8.07
CA LYS A 112 20.84 -10.09 -8.92
C LYS A 112 19.92 -10.60 -10.04
N LYS A 113 18.62 -10.31 -9.97
CA LYS A 113 17.62 -10.76 -10.96
C LYS A 113 17.18 -9.66 -11.93
N MET A 114 17.82 -8.49 -11.86
CA MET A 114 17.53 -7.34 -12.73
C MET A 114 18.39 -7.45 -13.98
N GLU A 115 17.73 -7.51 -15.14
CA GLU A 115 18.43 -7.65 -16.42
C GLU A 115 18.66 -6.29 -17.09
N ARG A 116 17.71 -5.36 -16.96
CA ARG A 116 17.81 -4.02 -17.54
C ARG A 116 17.20 -2.97 -16.64
N ILE A 117 17.89 -1.84 -16.52
CA ILE A 117 17.40 -0.61 -15.90
C ILE A 117 17.39 0.44 -16.99
N ASN A 118 16.21 0.91 -17.37
CA ASN A 118 16.02 1.95 -18.37
C ASN A 118 15.43 3.19 -17.74
N LEU A 119 15.94 4.35 -18.17
CA LEU A 119 15.37 5.64 -17.84
C LEU A 119 14.42 6.04 -18.97
N SER A 120 13.14 6.22 -18.67
CA SER A 120 12.18 6.79 -19.62
C SER A 120 12.26 8.31 -19.56
N GLU A 121 12.17 8.96 -20.73
CA GLU A 121 12.17 10.43 -20.90
C GLU A 121 11.11 11.14 -20.03
N ASP A 122 10.06 10.43 -19.61
CA ASP A 122 8.99 10.93 -18.72
C ASP A 122 9.35 10.89 -17.21
N GLY A 123 10.62 10.64 -16.84
CA GLY A 123 11.05 10.53 -15.44
C GLY A 123 10.59 9.24 -14.75
N VAL A 124 10.42 8.17 -15.54
CA VAL A 124 10.02 6.84 -15.05
C VAL A 124 11.21 5.90 -15.12
N LEU A 125 11.59 5.32 -13.98
CA LEU A 125 12.62 4.28 -13.95
C LEU A 125 11.96 2.93 -14.22
N VAL A 126 12.33 2.28 -15.32
CA VAL A 126 11.80 0.99 -15.73
C VAL A 126 12.83 -0.08 -15.40
N ILE A 127 12.48 -0.99 -14.50
CA ILE A 127 13.33 -2.13 -14.14
C ILE A 127 12.71 -3.38 -14.74
N GLU A 128 13.42 -3.99 -15.68
CA GLU A 128 13.03 -5.29 -16.24
C GLU A 128 13.69 -6.38 -15.40
N THR A 129 12.88 -7.04 -14.57
CA THR A 129 13.18 -8.40 -14.11
C THR A 129 12.68 -9.32 -15.21
N GLY A 130 13.41 -10.35 -15.63
CA GLY A 130 13.06 -11.20 -16.79
C GLY A 130 11.62 -11.75 -16.84
N ARG A 131 10.86 -11.67 -15.74
CA ARG A 131 9.44 -12.04 -15.63
C ARG A 131 8.43 -10.88 -15.67
N GLN A 132 8.82 -9.64 -15.37
CA GLN A 132 7.93 -8.47 -15.28
C GLN A 132 8.67 -7.12 -15.33
N ARG A 133 8.03 -6.13 -15.96
CA ARG A 133 8.49 -4.73 -15.98
C ARG A 133 7.97 -3.98 -14.74
N LEU A 134 8.87 -3.54 -13.89
CA LEU A 134 8.58 -2.69 -12.73
C LEU A 134 8.73 -1.23 -13.14
N LEU A 135 7.61 -0.49 -13.13
CA LEU A 135 7.58 0.94 -13.42
C LEU A 135 7.63 1.73 -12.12
N LEU A 136 8.76 2.36 -11.86
CA LEU A 136 8.99 3.22 -10.72
C LEU A 136 8.80 4.67 -11.15
N PHE A 137 7.61 5.21 -10.83
CA PHE A 137 7.29 6.61 -11.08
C PHE A 137 7.86 7.46 -9.94
N VAL A 138 9.00 8.09 -10.22
CA VAL A 138 9.66 8.96 -9.26
C VAL A 138 8.92 10.29 -9.19
N ARG A 139 8.84 10.88 -7.99
CA ARG A 139 8.05 12.09 -7.74
C ARG A 139 8.85 13.38 -8.01
N ASN A 140 10.17 13.33 -7.82
CA ASN A 140 11.11 14.44 -7.97
C ASN A 140 12.35 13.97 -8.75
N GLU A 141 13.01 14.87 -9.49
CA GLU A 141 14.29 14.58 -10.18
C GLU A 141 15.43 14.26 -9.20
N GLU A 142 15.44 14.88 -8.01
CA GLU A 142 16.42 14.58 -6.95
C GLU A 142 16.30 13.14 -6.42
N ASP A 143 15.08 12.63 -6.28
CA ASP A 143 14.81 11.24 -5.87
C ASP A 143 15.28 10.26 -6.97
N LEU A 144 15.24 10.68 -8.24
CA LEU A 144 15.64 9.88 -9.39
C LEU A 144 17.16 9.69 -9.39
N GLU A 145 17.92 10.76 -9.16
CA GLU A 145 19.37 10.70 -9.03
C GLU A 145 19.81 9.81 -7.86
N GLN A 146 19.13 9.90 -6.71
CA GLN A 146 19.44 9.06 -5.55
C GLN A 146 19.17 7.57 -5.84
N MET A 147 18.07 7.25 -6.51
CA MET A 147 17.78 5.88 -6.93
C MET A 147 18.86 5.37 -7.89
N LEU A 148 19.25 6.19 -8.87
CA LEU A 148 20.25 5.82 -9.87
C LEU A 148 21.62 5.54 -9.23
N LYS A 149 22.06 6.38 -8.28
CA LYS A 149 23.29 6.15 -7.50
C LYS A 149 23.27 4.81 -6.76
N VAL A 150 22.17 4.48 -6.10
CA VAL A 150 22.02 3.19 -5.39
C VAL A 150 22.11 2.01 -6.37
N PHE A 151 21.56 2.13 -7.58
CA PHE A 151 21.68 1.09 -8.60
C PHE A 151 23.09 0.97 -9.19
N THR A 152 23.80 2.08 -9.39
CA THR A 152 25.18 2.04 -9.92
C THR A 152 26.19 1.54 -8.90
N GLU A 153 25.98 1.80 -7.60
CA GLU A 153 26.89 1.34 -6.54
C GLU A 153 26.66 -0.12 -6.12
N LYS A 154 25.46 -0.69 -6.35
CA LYS A 154 25.07 -2.01 -5.82
C LYS A 154 24.49 -3.00 -6.84
N GLY A 155 24.20 -2.57 -8.06
CA GLY A 155 23.80 -3.43 -9.19
C GLY A 155 25.02 -4.03 -9.87
#